data_AF-A0A973GV55-F1
#
_entry.id   AF-A0A973GV55-F1
#
_cell.length_a   1.000
_cell.length_b   1.000
_cell.length_c   1.000
_cell.angle_alpha   90.00
_cell.angle_beta   90.00
_cell.angle_gamma   90.00
#
_symmetry.space_group_name_H-M   'P 1'
#
loop_
_entity.id
_entity.type
_entity.pdbx_description
1 polymer ?
#
loop_
_entity_poly.entity_id
_entity_poly.type
_entity_poly.pdbx_seq_one_letter_code
_entity_poly.pdbx_strand_id
1 'polypeptide(L)'
;MQKPLLLGVDGEARSLVERYQAGLFFEPENEVDFLMKLETLYQNRELYKACQVGCARLAQDFDRKRLALSMLEFLKKISIVVTTK
;
A
#
# COMPACT_ATOMS: atom_id res chain seq x y z
N MET A 1 2.26 -7.19 -8.52
CA MET A 1 1.32 -6.73 -9.57
C MET A 1 1.27 -5.21 -9.52
N GLN A 2 1.29 -4.52 -10.65
CA GLN A 2 1.29 -3.05 -10.75
C GLN A 2 -0.06 -2.54 -11.29
N LYS A 3 -1.16 -3.01 -10.68
CA LYS A 3 -2.50 -2.54 -11.02
C LYS A 3 -2.86 -1.46 -9.99
N PRO A 4 -3.13 -0.21 -10.40
CA PRO A 4 -3.57 0.85 -9.49
C PRO A 4 -4.76 0.41 -8.64
N LEU A 5 -4.78 0.86 -7.37
CA LEU A 5 -5.87 0.56 -6.45
C LEU A 5 -6.99 1.59 -6.57
N LEU A 6 -8.24 1.12 -6.51
CA LEU A 6 -9.40 1.97 -6.28
C LEU A 6 -10.01 1.51 -4.95
N LEU A 7 -9.77 2.28 -3.88
CA LEU A 7 -9.98 1.85 -2.50
C LEU A 7 -11.19 2.56 -1.88
N GLY A 8 -12.17 1.77 -1.41
CA GLY A 8 -13.38 2.26 -0.76
C GLY A 8 -13.42 1.98 0.74
N VAL A 9 -12.26 1.98 1.41
CA VAL A 9 -12.13 1.73 2.84
C VAL A 9 -11.20 2.80 3.42
N ASP A 10 -11.68 3.52 4.43
CA ASP A 10 -10.90 4.57 5.09
C ASP A 10 -9.95 4.01 6.17
N GLY A 11 -8.96 4.81 6.58
CA GLY A 11 -7.98 4.46 7.61
C GLY A 11 -6.59 4.12 7.06
N GLU A 12 -5.97 3.08 7.62
CA GLU A 12 -4.56 2.72 7.29
C GLU A 12 -4.39 2.33 5.81
N ALA A 13 -5.35 1.61 5.24
CA ALA A 13 -5.30 1.23 3.84
C ALA A 13 -5.27 2.46 2.91
N ARG A 14 -6.10 3.48 3.21
CA ARG A 14 -6.11 4.75 2.48
C ARG A 14 -4.77 5.46 2.62
N SER A 15 -4.27 5.58 3.85
CA SER A 15 -2.98 6.21 4.15
C SER A 15 -1.84 5.59 3.34
N LEU A 16 -1.83 4.27 3.17
CA LEU A 16 -0.84 3.58 2.34
C LEU A 16 -1.02 3.88 0.85
N VAL A 17 -2.23 3.79 0.33
CA VAL A 17 -2.51 4.05 -1.10
C VAL A 17 -2.13 5.49 -1.47
N GLU A 18 -2.50 6.47 -0.66
CA GLU A 18 -2.20 7.89 -0.88
C GLU A 18 -0.70 8.18 -0.73
N ARG A 19 -0.06 7.69 0.34
CA ARG A 19 1.39 7.91 0.60
C ARG A 19 2.25 7.38 -0.54
N TYR A 20 1.94 6.19 -1.06
CA TYR A 20 2.69 5.59 -2.16
C TYR A 20 2.22 6.08 -3.53
N GLN A 21 1.14 6.86 -3.58
CA GLN A 21 0.44 7.25 -4.80
C GLN A 21 0.06 6.03 -5.64
N ALA A 22 -0.31 4.92 -5.01
CA ALA A 22 -0.53 3.63 -5.67
C ALA A 22 -1.94 3.49 -6.28
N GLY A 23 -2.80 4.50 -6.13
CA GLY A 23 -4.19 4.45 -6.52
C GLY A 23 -4.99 5.65 -6.05
N LEU A 24 -6.31 5.53 -6.08
CA LEU A 24 -7.25 6.54 -5.58
C LEU A 24 -8.12 5.96 -4.48
N PHE A 25 -8.46 6.79 -3.51
CA PHE A 25 -9.53 6.55 -2.55
C PHE A 25 -10.84 7.11 -3.10
N PHE A 26 -11.93 6.38 -2.88
CA PHE A 26 -13.29 6.87 -3.01
C PHE A 26 -14.02 6.70 -1.68
N GLU A 27 -14.99 7.58 -1.42
CA GLU A 27 -15.78 7.52 -0.19
C GLU A 27 -16.58 6.21 -0.10
N PRO A 28 -16.48 5.44 1.01
CA PRO A 28 -17.25 4.22 1.19
C PRO A 28 -18.75 4.47 0.98
N GLU A 29 -19.43 3.53 0.31
CA GLU A 29 -20.87 3.61 0.03
C GLU A 29 -21.30 4.81 -0.85
N ASN A 30 -20.34 5.53 -1.45
CA ASN A 30 -20.61 6.63 -2.39
C ASN A 30 -20.39 6.18 -3.84
N GLU A 31 -21.48 5.77 -4.52
CA GLU A 31 -21.44 5.32 -5.92
C GLU A 31 -20.92 6.41 -6.87
N VAL A 32 -21.32 7.67 -6.64
CA VAL A 32 -20.94 8.78 -7.51
C VAL A 32 -19.43 9.02 -7.44
N ASP A 33 -18.85 9.03 -6.23
CA ASP A 33 -17.40 9.17 -6.08
C ASP A 33 -16.64 7.96 -6.64
N PHE A 34 -17.15 6.74 -6.42
CA PHE A 34 -16.58 5.54 -7.04
C PHE A 34 -16.45 5.67 -8.56
N LEU A 35 -17.54 6.04 -9.25
CA LEU A 35 -17.56 6.19 -10.70
C LEU A 35 -16.63 7.31 -11.17
N MET A 36 -16.62 8.46 -10.48
CA MET A 36 -15.72 9.57 -10.80
C MET A 36 -14.24 9.16 -10.71
N LYS A 37 -13.84 8.46 -9.63
CA LYS A 37 -12.46 7.98 -9.44
C LYS A 37 -12.09 6.88 -10.43
N LEU A 38 -13.02 5.98 -10.74
CA LEU A 38 -12.84 4.95 -11.77
C LEU A 38 -12.58 5.57 -13.14
N GLU A 39 -13.43 6.51 -13.56
CA GLU A 39 -13.28 7.22 -14.83
C GLU A 39 -11.96 8.00 -14.87
N THR A 40 -11.59 8.67 -13.78
CA THR A 40 -10.31 9.36 -13.64
C THR A 40 -9.12 8.42 -13.89
N LEU A 41 -9.11 7.24 -13.25
CA LEU A 41 -8.05 6.24 -13.45
C LEU A 41 -8.06 5.65 -14.87
N TYR A 42 -9.24 5.46 -15.46
CA TYR A 42 -9.37 4.86 -16.79
C TYR A 42 -8.89 5.80 -17.91
N GLN A 43 -9.29 7.07 -17.84
CA GLN A 43 -9.02 8.08 -18.87
C GLN A 43 -7.62 8.67 -18.74
N ASN A 44 -7.13 8.91 -17.51
CA ASN A 44 -5.83 9.55 -17.29
C ASN A 44 -4.68 8.52 -17.31
N ARG A 45 -4.07 8.34 -18.48
CA ARG A 45 -2.93 7.41 -18.68
C ARG A 45 -1.69 7.79 -17.87
N GLU A 46 -1.45 9.07 -17.64
CA GLU A 46 -0.29 9.53 -16.87
C GLU A 46 -0.45 9.19 -15.39
N LEU A 47 -1.63 9.49 -14.83
CA LEU A 47 -2.00 9.10 -13.48
C LEU A 47 -1.89 7.58 -13.31
N TYR A 48 -2.46 6.81 -14.25
CA TYR A 48 -2.41 5.35 -14.17
C TYR A 48 -0.96 4.85 -14.07
N LYS A 49 -0.06 5.34 -14.93
CA LYS A 49 1.37 4.99 -14.91
C LYS A 49 2.05 5.43 -13.61
N ALA A 50 1.77 6.62 -13.10
CA ALA A 50 2.28 7.08 -11.81
C ALA A 50 1.85 6.12 -10.68
N CYS A 51 0.59 5.67 -10.71
CA CYS A 51 0.10 4.67 -9.77
C CYS A 51 0.78 3.31 -9.90
N GLN A 52 1.17 2.88 -11.10
CA GLN A 52 1.96 1.66 -11.28
C GLN A 52 3.33 1.74 -10.61
N VAL A 53 3.99 2.90 -10.68
CA VAL A 53 5.25 3.16 -9.97
C VAL A 53 5.02 3.16 -8.46
N GLY A 54 3.93 3.77 -7.99
CA GLY A 54 3.50 3.70 -6.60
C GLY A 54 3.29 2.27 -6.10
N CYS A 55 2.56 1.46 -6.87
CA CYS A 55 2.32 0.05 -6.57
C CYS A 55 3.62 -0.75 -6.46
N ALA A 56 4.60 -0.49 -7.34
CA ALA A 56 5.89 -1.18 -7.31
C ALA A 56 6.65 -0.88 -6.01
N ARG A 57 6.70 0.39 -5.61
CA ARG A 57 7.33 0.81 -4.34
C ARG A 57 6.61 0.24 -3.13
N LEU A 58 5.28 0.30 -3.10
CA LEU A 58 4.46 -0.29 -2.03
C LEU A 58 4.72 -1.79 -1.89
N ALA A 59 4.73 -2.53 -3.00
CA ALA A 59 4.98 -3.97 -2.98
C ALA A 59 6.40 -4.32 -2.54
N GLN A 60 7.40 -3.51 -2.92
CA GLN A 60 8.78 -3.67 -2.46
C GLN A 60 8.89 -3.44 -0.95
N ASP A 61 8.17 -2.42 -0.44
CA ASP A 61 8.29 -2.06 0.97
C ASP A 61 7.63 -3.06 1.92
N PHE A 62 6.51 -3.62 1.47
CA PHE A 62 5.73 -4.62 2.18
C PHE A 62 6.01 -6.04 1.68
N ASP A 63 7.22 -6.30 1.18
CA ASP A 63 7.64 -7.66 0.84
C ASP A 63 7.59 -8.56 2.09
N ARG A 64 6.77 -9.61 2.02
CA ARG A 64 6.50 -10.52 3.15
C ARG A 64 7.77 -11.17 3.69
N LYS A 65 8.74 -11.50 2.83
CA LYS A 65 9.99 -12.16 3.27
C LYS A 65 10.86 -11.15 4.02
N ARG A 66 10.98 -9.92 3.49
CA ARG A 66 11.71 -8.83 4.15
C ARG A 66 11.13 -8.50 5.52
N LEU A 67 9.80 -8.39 5.62
CA LEU A 67 9.13 -8.14 6.90
C LEU A 67 9.33 -9.28 7.90
N ALA A 68 9.18 -10.54 7.45
CA ALA A 68 9.39 -11.70 8.31
C ALA A 68 10.84 -11.80 8.82
N LEU A 69 11.83 -11.55 7.95
CA LEU A 69 13.24 -11.51 8.33
C LEU A 69 13.52 -10.38 9.32
N SER A 70 12.94 -9.19 9.12
CA SER A 70 13.09 -8.06 10.05
C SER A 70 12.54 -8.41 11.44
N MET A 71 11.38 -9.06 11.51
CA MET A 71 10.81 -9.53 12.77
C MET A 71 11.69 -10.61 13.43
N LEU A 72 12.18 -11.58 12.66
CA LEU A 72 13.08 -12.63 13.16
C LEU A 72 14.35 -12.03 13.78
N GLU A 73 14.98 -11.08 13.11
CA GLU A 73 16.18 -10.40 13.62
C GLU A 73 15.88 -9.58 14.88
N PHE A 74 14.71 -8.96 14.97
CA PHE A 74 14.26 -8.29 16.19
C PHE A 74 14.11 -9.28 17.36
N LEU A 75 13.46 -10.42 17.13
CA LEU A 75 13.29 -11.47 18.14
C LEU A 75 14.62 -12.07 18.61
N LYS A 76 15.56 -12.32 17.68
CA LYS A 76 16.92 -12.80 18.03
C LYS A 76 17.65 -11.82 18.93
N LYS A 77 17.57 -10.51 18.65
CA LYS A 77 18.19 -9.47 19.49
C LYS A 77 17.64 -9.51 20.92
N ILE A 78 16.33 -9.65 21.08
CA ILE A 78 15.70 -9.76 22.41
C ILE A 78 16.12 -11.07 23.09
N SER A 79 16.14 -12.19 22.37
CA SER A 79 16.52 -13.49 22.91
C SER A 79 17.96 -13.52 23.43
N ILE A 80 18.90 -12.84 22.76
CA ILE A 80 20.29 -12.77 23.21
C ILE A 80 20.40 -11.97 24.52
N VAL A 81 19.64 -10.88 24.66
CA VAL A 81 19.67 -10.04 25.88
C VAL A 81 19.15 -10.77 27.11
N VAL A 82 18.23 -11.72 26.95
CA VAL A 82 17.66 -12.49 28.06
C VAL A 82 18.62 -13.58 28.57
N THR A 83 19.48 -14.14 27.72
CA THR A 83 20.38 -15.25 28.09
C THR A 83 21.70 -14.78 28.72
N THR A 84 22.07 -13.51 28.55
CA THR A 84 23.32 -12.93 29.09
C THR A 84 23.11 -12.15 30.40
N LYS A 85 21.92 -12.23 31.00
CA LYS A 85 21.62 -11.78 32.37
C LYS A 85 21.32 -12.97 33.25
#